data_AF-A0A3S4ENB2-F1
#
_entry.id   AF-A0A3S4ENB2-F1
#
_cell.length_a   1.000
_cell.length_b   1.000
_cell.length_c   1.000
_cell.angle_alpha   90.00
_cell.angle_beta   90.00
_cell.angle_gamma   90.00
#
_symmetry.space_group_name_H-M   'P 1'
#
loop_
_entity.id
_entity.type
_entity.pdbx_description
1 polymer ?
#
loop_
_entity_poly.entity_id
_entity_poly.type
_entity_poly.pdbx_seq_one_letter_code
_entity_poly.pdbx_strand_id
1 'polypeptide(L)'
;MAKTAKAKAPAKKHAWQIEAEKRGQEIAENVAMLRDGSDEYLVGIAREALHHYHAAMMACDKPGRLPYELVIEACVETLYRIEEYGGQEERGDGSGRSWPPRCRSRFNCWNSASSWLGKQLAAPDGEIPMHGQPGRFMLTIHGCRTDVRYPGLFGGVGLDGRVIDLDRPFFSETGFRSFTGAGLSRERWFVDEAMTVDEMLTIVMEQNLLIDHHGKTATKARLHNPPFGLSHWQGNVRHPADDSRLREEHRNDPAYQPGGFIHALPGLAPIGIPSRVEKTGQLAFAF
;
A
#
# COMPACT_ATOMS: atom_id res chain seq x y z
N MET A 1 -4.26 -57.69 -22.90
CA MET A 1 -5.31 -56.76 -22.44
C MET A 1 -4.71 -55.79 -21.43
N ALA A 2 -4.43 -54.55 -21.85
CA ALA A 2 -3.91 -53.52 -20.94
C ALA A 2 -5.04 -53.06 -20.01
N LYS A 3 -4.83 -53.17 -18.70
CA LYS A 3 -5.78 -52.66 -17.69
C LYS A 3 -5.74 -51.14 -17.72
N THR A 4 -6.80 -50.53 -18.23
CA THR A 4 -7.03 -49.08 -18.14
C THR A 4 -7.10 -48.70 -16.66
N ALA A 5 -6.14 -47.92 -16.18
CA ALA A 5 -6.14 -47.42 -14.82
C ALA A 5 -7.38 -46.54 -14.62
N LYS A 6 -8.17 -46.82 -13.57
CA LYS A 6 -9.31 -45.99 -13.18
C LYS A 6 -8.82 -44.57 -12.88
N ALA A 7 -9.46 -43.59 -13.51
CA ALA A 7 -9.21 -42.18 -13.20
C ALA A 7 -9.40 -41.94 -11.71
N LYS A 8 -8.38 -41.35 -11.07
CA LYS A 8 -8.40 -41.00 -9.66
C LYS A 8 -9.46 -39.91 -9.45
N ALA A 9 -10.31 -40.06 -8.44
CA ALA A 9 -11.31 -39.04 -8.12
C ALA A 9 -10.63 -37.68 -7.88
N PRO A 10 -11.22 -36.56 -8.34
CA PRO A 10 -10.64 -35.25 -8.13
C PRO A 10 -10.48 -34.97 -6.64
N ALA A 11 -9.35 -34.35 -6.26
CA ALA A 11 -9.10 -33.95 -4.89
C ALA A 11 -10.18 -32.97 -4.41
N LYS A 12 -10.60 -33.09 -3.14
CA LYS A 12 -11.51 -32.13 -2.52
C LYS A 12 -10.83 -30.76 -2.47
N LYS A 13 -11.49 -29.72 -2.98
CA LYS A 13 -11.00 -28.34 -2.89
C LYS A 13 -11.02 -27.85 -1.44
N HIS A 14 -10.03 -27.05 -1.06
CA HIS A 14 -10.00 -26.34 0.21
C HIS A 14 -10.98 -25.15 0.20
N ALA A 15 -11.41 -24.69 1.38
CA ALA A 15 -12.34 -23.56 1.49
C ALA A 15 -11.86 -22.29 0.76
N TRP A 16 -10.57 -21.95 0.89
CA TRP A 16 -9.98 -20.79 0.20
C TRP A 16 -9.98 -20.93 -1.33
N GLN A 17 -9.94 -22.15 -1.86
CA GLN A 17 -10.01 -22.38 -3.32
C GLN A 17 -11.43 -22.15 -3.83
N ILE A 18 -12.43 -22.58 -3.07
CA ILE A 18 -13.85 -22.35 -3.40
C ILE A 18 -14.15 -20.85 -3.36
N GLU A 19 -13.66 -20.15 -2.34
CA GLU A 19 -13.81 -18.70 -2.20
C GLU A 19 -13.12 -17.94 -3.34
N ALA A 20 -11.87 -18.31 -3.67
CA ALA A 20 -11.12 -17.72 -4.78
C ALA A 20 -11.82 -17.95 -6.14
N GLU A 21 -12.39 -19.14 -6.37
CA GLU A 21 -13.15 -19.44 -7.58
C GLU A 21 -14.43 -18.61 -7.68
N LYS A 22 -15.17 -18.49 -6.58
CA LYS A 22 -16.36 -17.64 -6.53
C LYS A 22 -16.01 -16.18 -6.80
N ARG A 23 -14.96 -15.66 -6.16
CA ARG A 23 -14.43 -14.31 -6.41
C ARG A 23 -14.08 -14.11 -7.88
N GLY A 24 -13.37 -15.08 -8.48
CA GLY A 24 -13.01 -15.04 -9.89
C GLY A 24 -14.21 -15.03 -10.84
N GLN A 25 -15.29 -15.75 -10.50
CA GLN A 25 -16.55 -15.73 -11.26
C GLN A 25 -17.21 -14.35 -11.22
N GLU A 26 -17.34 -13.74 -10.04
CA GLU A 26 -17.93 -12.41 -9.88
C GLU A 26 -17.11 -11.32 -10.61
N ILE A 27 -15.79 -11.40 -10.56
CA ILE A 27 -14.92 -10.50 -11.35
C ILE A 27 -15.16 -10.69 -12.85
N ALA A 28 -15.22 -11.94 -13.33
CA ALA A 28 -15.44 -12.21 -14.74
C ALA A 28 -16.81 -11.68 -15.23
N GLU A 29 -17.85 -11.79 -14.42
CA GLU A 29 -19.17 -11.20 -14.71
C GLU A 29 -19.09 -9.68 -14.81
N ASN A 30 -18.43 -9.01 -13.86
CA ASN A 30 -18.22 -7.57 -13.90
C ASN A 30 -17.39 -7.15 -15.13
N VAL A 31 -16.31 -7.87 -15.44
CA VAL A 31 -15.47 -7.62 -16.63
C VAL A 31 -16.31 -7.74 -17.90
N ALA A 32 -17.20 -8.73 -18.00
CA ALA A 32 -18.08 -8.89 -19.15
C ALA A 32 -19.01 -7.68 -19.33
N MET A 33 -19.51 -7.08 -18.25
CA MET A 33 -20.32 -5.87 -18.30
C MET A 33 -19.52 -4.61 -18.65
N LEU A 34 -18.22 -4.57 -18.31
CA LEU A 34 -17.36 -3.40 -18.48
C LEU A 34 -16.52 -3.42 -19.77
N ARG A 35 -16.48 -4.56 -20.48
CA ARG A 35 -15.48 -4.89 -21.51
C ARG A 35 -15.27 -3.84 -22.60
N ASP A 36 -16.33 -3.12 -22.97
CA ASP A 36 -16.33 -2.11 -24.04
C ASP A 36 -16.28 -0.66 -23.50
N GLY A 37 -16.09 -0.49 -22.20
CA GLY A 37 -15.94 0.81 -21.55
C GLY A 37 -14.68 1.55 -21.97
N SER A 38 -14.78 2.88 -22.16
CA SER A 38 -13.59 3.74 -22.32
C SER A 38 -12.81 3.87 -21.01
N ASP A 39 -11.57 4.36 -21.10
CA ASP A 39 -10.75 4.65 -19.92
C ASP A 39 -11.47 5.62 -18.95
N GLU A 40 -12.13 6.67 -19.47
CA GLU A 40 -12.89 7.65 -18.67
C GLU A 40 -14.10 7.02 -17.99
N TYR A 41 -14.83 6.15 -18.71
CA TYR A 41 -15.94 5.41 -18.15
C TYR A 41 -15.49 4.50 -17.01
N LEU A 42 -14.39 3.75 -17.20
CA LEU A 42 -13.84 2.87 -16.18
C LEU A 42 -13.33 3.64 -14.96
N VAL A 43 -12.71 4.80 -15.16
CA VAL A 43 -12.33 5.71 -14.05
C VAL A 43 -13.57 6.19 -13.29
N GLY A 44 -14.65 6.54 -13.98
CA GLY A 44 -15.90 6.96 -13.37
C GLY A 44 -16.53 5.85 -12.51
N ILE A 45 -16.64 4.63 -13.06
CA ILE A 45 -17.17 3.47 -12.33
C ILE A 45 -16.32 3.13 -11.11
N ALA A 46 -14.99 3.10 -11.26
CA ALA A 46 -14.09 2.83 -10.16
C ALA A 46 -14.15 3.91 -9.07
N ARG A 47 -14.38 5.18 -9.43
CA ARG A 47 -14.57 6.28 -8.48
C ARG A 47 -15.85 6.11 -7.64
N GLU A 48 -16.97 5.82 -8.27
CA GLU A 48 -18.23 5.56 -7.57
C GLU A 48 -18.12 4.34 -6.65
N ALA A 49 -17.54 3.24 -7.15
CA ALA A 49 -17.28 2.06 -6.33
C ALA A 49 -16.39 2.37 -5.12
N LEU A 50 -15.37 3.22 -5.29
CA LEU A 50 -14.49 3.64 -4.20
C LEU A 50 -15.23 4.46 -3.13
N HIS A 51 -16.14 5.35 -3.52
CA HIS A 51 -16.98 6.08 -2.56
C HIS A 51 -17.88 5.14 -1.75
N HIS A 52 -18.49 4.16 -2.41
CA HIS A 52 -19.31 3.16 -1.72
C HIS A 52 -18.50 2.21 -0.84
N TYR A 53 -17.31 1.81 -1.29
CA TYR A 53 -16.36 1.05 -0.47
C TYR A 53 -16.01 1.82 0.80
N HIS A 54 -15.69 3.12 0.67
CA HIS A 54 -15.41 3.96 1.83
C HIS A 54 -16.62 4.09 2.77
N ALA A 55 -17.82 4.29 2.23
CA ALA A 55 -19.03 4.36 3.03
C ALA A 55 -19.28 3.05 3.81
N ALA A 56 -19.09 1.88 3.17
CA ALA A 56 -19.20 0.59 3.81
C ALA A 56 -18.16 0.40 4.93
N MET A 57 -16.91 0.82 4.71
CA MET A 57 -15.86 0.79 5.73
C MET A 57 -16.23 1.67 6.93
N MET A 58 -16.69 2.89 6.70
CA MET A 58 -17.13 3.80 7.78
C MET A 58 -18.40 3.31 8.49
N ALA A 59 -19.22 2.49 7.84
CA ALA A 59 -20.40 1.87 8.42
C ALA A 59 -20.12 0.51 9.10
N CYS A 60 -18.85 0.05 9.11
CA CYS A 60 -18.47 -1.28 9.58
C CYS A 60 -19.19 -2.44 8.86
N ASP A 61 -19.61 -2.23 7.60
CA ASP A 61 -20.37 -3.20 6.80
C ASP A 61 -19.43 -4.16 6.04
N LYS A 62 -19.05 -5.26 6.70
CA LYS A 62 -18.10 -6.25 6.15
C LYS A 62 -18.61 -6.88 4.85
N PRO A 63 -19.87 -7.36 4.75
CA PRO A 63 -20.39 -7.89 3.50
C PRO A 63 -20.54 -6.82 2.42
N GLY A 64 -20.93 -5.60 2.80
CA GLY A 64 -21.19 -4.50 1.87
C GLY A 64 -19.96 -3.96 1.14
N ARG A 65 -18.74 -4.13 1.69
CA ARG A 65 -17.51 -3.63 1.03
C ARG A 65 -17.09 -4.47 -0.18
N LEU A 66 -17.31 -5.80 -0.13
CA LEU A 66 -16.74 -6.74 -1.10
C LEU A 66 -17.21 -6.48 -2.53
N PRO A 67 -18.51 -6.26 -2.82
CA PRO A 67 -18.96 -5.98 -4.18
C PRO A 67 -18.22 -4.80 -4.83
N TYR A 68 -17.93 -3.74 -4.08
CA TYR A 68 -17.25 -2.56 -4.59
C TYR A 68 -15.76 -2.79 -4.85
N GLU A 69 -15.10 -3.57 -3.99
CA GLU A 69 -13.72 -4.03 -4.23
C GLU A 69 -13.62 -4.81 -5.54
N LEU A 70 -14.58 -5.72 -5.80
CA LEU A 70 -14.62 -6.53 -7.02
C LEU A 70 -14.92 -5.71 -8.28
N VAL A 71 -15.73 -4.65 -8.18
CA VAL A 71 -15.94 -3.71 -9.29
C VAL A 71 -14.65 -2.97 -9.63
N ILE A 72 -13.90 -2.52 -8.64
CA ILE A 72 -12.60 -1.85 -8.86
C ILE A 72 -11.60 -2.82 -9.50
N GLU A 73 -11.50 -4.05 -9.00
CA GLU A 73 -10.66 -5.09 -9.58
C GLU A 73 -11.07 -5.41 -11.04
N ALA A 74 -12.37 -5.51 -11.31
CA ALA A 74 -12.88 -5.71 -12.67
C ALA A 74 -12.56 -4.53 -13.61
N CYS A 75 -12.53 -3.28 -13.11
CA CYS A 75 -12.06 -2.13 -13.90
C CYS A 75 -10.58 -2.29 -14.27
N VAL A 76 -9.73 -2.74 -13.34
CA VAL A 76 -8.30 -3.00 -13.62
C VAL A 76 -8.13 -4.13 -14.64
N GLU A 77 -8.86 -5.23 -14.46
CA GLU A 77 -8.88 -6.37 -15.39
C GLU A 77 -9.32 -5.94 -16.80
N THR A 78 -10.35 -5.09 -16.88
CA THR A 78 -10.84 -4.52 -18.14
C THR A 78 -9.83 -3.60 -18.79
N LEU A 79 -9.16 -2.73 -18.02
CA LEU A 79 -8.05 -1.88 -18.51
C LEU A 79 -6.88 -2.71 -19.00
N TYR A 80 -6.54 -3.79 -18.28
CA TYR A 80 -5.47 -4.71 -18.66
C TYR A 80 -5.88 -5.62 -19.84
N ARG A 81 -7.17 -5.73 -20.16
CA ARG A 81 -7.72 -6.46 -21.33
C ARG A 81 -7.14 -7.87 -21.43
N ILE A 82 -7.29 -8.65 -20.36
CA ILE A 82 -6.91 -10.07 -20.40
C ILE A 82 -7.81 -10.77 -21.42
N GLU A 83 -7.17 -11.42 -22.40
CA GLU A 83 -7.85 -12.29 -23.36
C GLU A 83 -7.86 -13.74 -22.88
N GLU A 84 -6.78 -14.14 -22.21
CA GLU A 84 -6.56 -15.48 -21.70
C GLU A 84 -5.84 -15.36 -20.36
N TYR A 85 -6.45 -15.86 -19.29
CA TYR A 85 -5.77 -15.97 -18.00
C TYR A 85 -4.58 -16.93 -18.13
N GLY A 86 -3.45 -16.55 -17.55
CA GLY A 86 -2.25 -17.39 -17.51
C GLY A 86 -2.52 -18.69 -16.75
N GLY A 87 -1.70 -19.71 -16.99
CA GLY A 87 -1.91 -21.02 -16.40
C GLY A 87 -0.60 -21.68 -15.99
N GLN A 88 -0.73 -22.72 -15.18
CA GLN A 88 0.35 -23.64 -14.87
C GLN A 88 -0.12 -25.04 -15.25
N GLU A 89 0.56 -25.65 -16.21
CA GLU A 89 0.40 -27.06 -16.52
C GLU A 89 1.41 -27.84 -15.68
N GLU A 90 0.96 -28.62 -14.71
CA GLU A 90 1.80 -29.59 -14.02
C GLU A 90 1.84 -30.90 -14.81
N ARG A 91 3.04 -31.35 -15.15
CA ARG A 91 3.27 -32.68 -15.70
C ARG A 91 3.50 -33.65 -14.55
N GLY A 92 3.14 -34.92 -14.76
CA GLY A 92 3.24 -35.97 -13.74
C GLY A 92 4.66 -36.29 -13.24
N ASP A 93 5.70 -35.71 -13.86
CA ASP A 93 7.11 -35.82 -13.47
C ASP A 93 7.59 -34.65 -12.59
N GLY A 94 6.69 -33.74 -12.18
CA GLY A 94 7.03 -32.55 -11.39
C GLY A 94 7.60 -31.40 -12.21
N SER A 95 7.77 -31.57 -13.54
CA SER A 95 8.00 -30.46 -14.44
C SER A 95 6.67 -29.77 -14.75
N GLY A 96 6.70 -28.48 -15.05
CA GLY A 96 5.50 -27.76 -15.43
C GLY A 96 5.80 -26.57 -16.31
N ARG A 97 4.80 -26.19 -17.12
CA ARG A 97 4.87 -24.98 -17.92
C ARG A 97 3.93 -23.96 -17.32
N SER A 98 4.49 -22.87 -16.81
CA SER A 98 3.70 -21.67 -16.56
C SER A 98 3.75 -20.75 -17.77
N TRP A 99 2.64 -20.06 -18.05
CA TRP A 99 2.61 -18.97 -19.01
C TRP A 99 1.89 -17.77 -18.41
N PRO A 100 2.34 -16.55 -18.71
CA PRO A 100 1.67 -15.35 -18.26
C PRO A 100 0.30 -15.20 -18.96
N PRO A 101 -0.64 -14.43 -18.39
CA PRO A 101 -1.85 -14.03 -19.10
C PRO A 101 -1.54 -13.36 -20.44
N ARG A 102 -2.36 -13.62 -21.46
CA ARG A 102 -2.32 -12.87 -22.72
C ARG A 102 -3.23 -11.66 -22.61
N CYS A 103 -2.72 -10.50 -23.00
CA CYS A 103 -3.46 -9.25 -22.94
C CYS A 103 -3.34 -8.46 -24.25
N ARG A 104 -4.36 -7.63 -24.55
CA ARG A 104 -4.35 -6.64 -25.65
C ARG A 104 -4.27 -5.20 -25.16
N SER A 105 -3.78 -4.99 -23.95
CA SER A 105 -3.70 -3.67 -23.35
C SER A 105 -2.40 -2.94 -23.68
N ARG A 106 -2.44 -1.62 -23.47
CA ARG A 106 -1.25 -0.75 -23.43
C ARG A 106 -0.39 -0.97 -22.18
N PHE A 107 -0.91 -1.68 -21.17
CA PHE A 107 -0.16 -2.00 -19.96
C PHE A 107 0.58 -3.33 -20.12
N ASN A 108 1.83 -3.36 -19.64
CA ASN A 108 2.70 -4.53 -19.69
C ASN A 108 2.39 -5.58 -18.60
N CYS A 109 1.64 -5.21 -17.56
CA CYS A 109 1.12 -6.13 -16.55
C CYS A 109 -0.10 -5.54 -15.82
N TRP A 110 -0.81 -6.40 -15.09
CA TRP A 110 -1.94 -6.01 -14.24
C TRP A 110 -1.57 -4.90 -13.25
N ASN A 111 -0.41 -5.01 -12.59
CA ASN A 111 0.05 -3.99 -11.63
C ASN A 111 0.22 -2.61 -12.27
N SER A 112 0.62 -2.54 -13.54
CA SER A 112 0.75 -1.26 -14.25
C SER A 112 -0.61 -0.67 -14.63
N ALA A 113 -1.60 -1.49 -14.97
CA ALA A 113 -2.98 -1.04 -15.16
C ALA A 113 -3.57 -0.53 -13.83
N SER A 114 -3.38 -1.30 -12.75
CA SER A 114 -3.84 -0.95 -11.40
C SER A 114 -3.20 0.35 -10.92
N SER A 115 -1.89 0.49 -11.08
CA SER A 115 -1.15 1.71 -10.73
C SER A 115 -1.60 2.92 -11.55
N TRP A 116 -1.95 2.72 -12.82
CA TRP A 116 -2.47 3.81 -13.65
C TRP A 116 -3.85 4.26 -13.16
N LEU A 117 -4.78 3.32 -12.91
CA LEU A 117 -6.11 3.63 -12.40
C LEU A 117 -6.05 4.28 -11.02
N GLY A 118 -5.20 3.74 -10.12
CA GLY A 118 -4.96 4.31 -8.80
C GLY A 118 -4.47 5.75 -8.86
N LYS A 119 -3.63 6.13 -9.84
CA LYS A 119 -3.24 7.53 -10.05
C LYS A 119 -4.38 8.43 -10.50
N GLN A 120 -5.35 7.91 -11.28
CA GLN A 120 -6.54 8.69 -11.68
C GLN A 120 -7.49 8.95 -10.50
N LEU A 121 -7.40 8.12 -9.47
CA LEU A 121 -8.28 8.11 -8.31
C LEU A 121 -7.58 8.59 -7.03
N ALA A 122 -6.30 8.92 -7.10
CA ALA A 122 -5.52 9.30 -5.94
C ALA A 122 -6.11 10.54 -5.26
N ALA A 123 -6.09 10.56 -3.94
CA ALA A 123 -6.36 11.77 -3.18
C ALA A 123 -5.31 12.84 -3.53
N PRO A 124 -5.68 14.14 -3.48
CA PRO A 124 -4.71 15.22 -3.61
C PRO A 124 -3.56 15.07 -2.60
N ASP A 125 -2.35 15.41 -3.03
CA ASP A 125 -1.17 15.38 -2.18
C ASP A 125 -1.36 16.25 -0.91
N GLY A 126 -1.16 15.64 0.26
CA GLY A 126 -1.36 16.25 1.57
C GLY A 126 -2.74 16.02 2.19
N GLU A 127 -3.73 15.54 1.42
CA GLU A 127 -5.04 15.17 1.93
C GLU A 127 -5.07 13.73 2.43
N ILE A 128 -5.82 13.48 3.51
CA ILE A 128 -6.07 12.12 3.98
C ILE A 128 -7.02 11.43 2.98
N PRO A 129 -6.65 10.28 2.41
CA PRO A 129 -7.48 9.60 1.42
C PRO A 129 -8.70 8.94 2.07
N MET A 130 -9.71 8.64 1.25
CA MET A 130 -10.76 7.70 1.61
C MET A 130 -10.20 6.29 1.81
N HIS A 131 -10.96 5.41 2.47
CA HIS A 131 -10.61 3.99 2.55
C HIS A 131 -10.49 3.38 1.15
N GLY A 132 -9.38 2.67 0.90
CA GLY A 132 -9.09 2.07 -0.40
C GLY A 132 -8.58 3.03 -1.48
N GLN A 133 -8.59 4.35 -1.22
CA GLN A 133 -8.10 5.36 -2.15
C GLN A 133 -6.59 5.53 -1.98
N PRO A 134 -5.79 5.55 -3.07
CA PRO A 134 -4.38 5.86 -2.97
C PRO A 134 -4.18 7.30 -2.50
N GLY A 135 -3.12 7.57 -1.76
CA GLY A 135 -2.80 8.92 -1.32
C GLY A 135 -1.37 9.08 -0.84
N ARG A 136 -0.91 10.33 -0.83
CA ARG A 136 0.36 10.74 -0.25
C ARG A 136 0.13 11.88 0.71
N PHE A 137 0.49 11.71 1.98
CA PHE A 137 0.18 12.65 3.04
C PHE A 137 1.18 12.53 4.20
N MET A 138 1.09 13.42 5.18
CA MET A 138 1.99 13.41 6.34
C MET A 138 1.30 12.82 7.56
N LEU A 139 1.97 11.88 8.23
CA LEU A 139 1.61 11.42 9.58
C LEU A 139 2.75 11.69 10.55
N THR A 140 2.40 11.91 11.82
CA THR A 140 3.37 11.98 12.92
C THR A 140 3.34 10.67 13.71
N ILE A 141 4.39 9.86 13.58
CA ILE A 141 4.51 8.55 14.24
C ILE A 141 5.67 8.59 15.22
N HIS A 142 5.40 8.34 16.51
CA HIS A 142 6.40 8.48 17.59
C HIS A 142 7.19 9.81 17.52
N GLY A 143 6.51 10.92 17.25
CA GLY A 143 7.12 12.25 17.14
C GLY A 143 7.91 12.51 15.85
N CYS A 144 7.91 11.57 14.91
CA CYS A 144 8.59 11.70 13.61
C CYS A 144 7.59 12.09 12.52
N ARG A 145 7.82 13.21 11.84
CA ARG A 145 7.05 13.55 10.63
C ARG A 145 7.44 12.61 9.50
N THR A 146 6.45 11.94 8.94
CA THR A 146 6.61 10.88 7.96
C THR A 146 5.84 11.21 6.70
N ASP A 147 6.51 11.20 5.55
CA ASP A 147 5.89 11.22 4.22
C ASP A 147 5.37 9.81 3.94
N VAL A 148 4.05 9.65 4.02
CA VAL A 148 3.35 8.38 3.90
C VAL A 148 2.81 8.25 2.49
N ARG A 149 3.05 7.09 1.87
CA ARG A 149 2.42 6.68 0.62
C ARG A 149 1.56 5.46 0.87
N TYR A 150 0.27 5.64 0.70
CA TYR A 150 -0.74 4.61 0.87
C TYR A 150 -1.27 4.19 -0.52
N PRO A 151 -1.11 2.92 -0.94
CA PRO A 151 -1.55 2.49 -2.26
C PRO A 151 -3.04 2.16 -2.37
N GLY A 152 -3.78 2.15 -1.25
CA GLY A 152 -5.20 1.78 -1.27
C GLY A 152 -5.44 0.35 -1.79
N LEU A 153 -6.53 0.17 -2.54
CA LEU A 153 -6.87 -1.10 -3.21
C LEU A 153 -6.04 -1.36 -4.48
N PHE A 154 -5.16 -0.45 -4.88
CA PHE A 154 -4.45 -0.48 -6.16
C PHE A 154 -3.00 -1.00 -6.06
N GLY A 155 -2.56 -1.38 -4.88
CA GLY A 155 -1.24 -1.95 -4.63
C GLY A 155 -1.25 -3.09 -3.64
N GLY A 156 -0.05 -3.51 -3.20
CA GLY A 156 0.10 -4.58 -2.22
C GLY A 156 -0.41 -4.21 -0.83
N VAL A 157 -0.44 -5.19 0.07
CA VAL A 157 -0.93 -5.11 1.46
C VAL A 157 -0.06 -4.25 2.39
N GLY A 158 0.51 -3.15 1.94
CA GLY A 158 1.41 -2.32 2.72
C GLY A 158 1.37 -0.85 2.36
N LEU A 159 2.16 -0.07 3.10
CA LEU A 159 2.41 1.34 2.86
C LEU A 159 3.91 1.62 3.07
N ASP A 160 4.41 2.72 2.53
CA ASP A 160 5.75 3.20 2.84
C ASP A 160 5.73 4.52 3.59
N GLY A 161 6.62 4.63 4.58
CA GLY A 161 6.92 5.85 5.31
C GLY A 161 8.34 6.30 5.03
N ARG A 162 8.50 7.58 4.69
CA ARG A 162 9.77 8.23 4.42
C ARG A 162 10.01 9.35 5.41
N VAL A 163 11.27 9.54 5.77
CA VAL A 163 11.67 10.63 6.65
C VAL A 163 11.43 11.98 5.97
N ILE A 164 10.84 12.91 6.69
CA ILE A 164 10.74 14.32 6.27
C ILE A 164 11.91 15.12 6.88
N ASP A 165 12.17 14.92 8.17
CA ASP A 165 13.15 15.68 8.95
C ASP A 165 14.53 15.00 8.95
N LEU A 166 15.38 15.34 7.96
CA LEU A 166 16.71 14.71 7.78
C LEU A 166 17.73 15.04 8.88
N ASP A 167 17.41 15.96 9.79
CA ASP A 167 18.24 16.39 10.92
C ASP A 167 17.74 15.83 12.27
N ARG A 168 16.64 15.07 12.28
CA ARG A 168 16.01 14.53 13.49
C ARG A 168 16.02 13.01 13.48
N PRO A 169 15.88 12.34 14.65
CA PRO A 169 15.77 10.89 14.69
C PRO A 169 14.55 10.36 13.91
N PHE A 170 14.67 9.17 13.32
CA PHE A 170 13.61 8.50 12.58
C PHE A 170 13.58 6.99 12.87
N PHE A 171 12.46 6.31 12.66
CA PHE A 171 12.30 4.86 12.98
C PHE A 171 12.91 3.90 11.94
N SER A 172 13.75 4.42 11.03
CA SER A 172 14.51 3.64 10.04
C SER A 172 15.90 4.24 9.85
N GLU A 173 16.90 3.37 9.77
CA GLU A 173 18.29 3.74 9.49
C GLU A 173 18.47 4.34 8.09
N THR A 174 17.64 3.94 7.13
CA THR A 174 17.73 4.40 5.73
C THR A 174 16.86 5.60 5.41
N GLY A 175 16.09 6.10 6.38
CA GLY A 175 15.05 7.11 6.13
C GLY A 175 13.82 6.57 5.40
N PHE A 176 13.76 5.27 5.11
CA PHE A 176 12.63 4.60 4.45
C PHE A 176 12.21 3.35 5.23
N ARG A 177 10.91 3.14 5.41
CA ARG A 177 10.38 1.88 5.94
C ARG A 177 9.11 1.48 5.22
N SER A 178 9.06 0.22 4.77
CA SER A 178 7.83 -0.42 4.35
C SER A 178 7.11 -1.00 5.57
N PHE A 179 5.80 -0.83 5.63
CA PHE A 179 4.93 -1.41 6.63
C PHE A 179 4.05 -2.43 5.94
N THR A 180 4.12 -3.68 6.38
CA THR A 180 3.30 -4.76 5.83
C THR A 180 2.13 -5.04 6.74
N GLY A 181 0.94 -4.96 6.19
CA GLY A 181 -0.30 -5.29 6.87
C GLY A 181 -0.60 -6.78 6.86
N ALA A 182 0.30 -7.63 7.38
CA ALA A 182 -0.15 -8.94 7.84
C ALA A 182 -1.29 -8.80 8.89
N GLY A 183 -1.42 -7.59 9.48
CA GLY A 183 -2.58 -7.10 10.20
C GLY A 183 -3.72 -6.53 9.32
N LEU A 184 -3.45 -5.77 8.24
CA LEU A 184 -4.48 -5.26 7.30
C LEU A 184 -5.31 -6.39 6.66
N SER A 185 -4.73 -7.57 6.46
CA SER A 185 -5.42 -8.76 5.93
C SER A 185 -6.01 -9.68 7.01
N ARG A 186 -5.88 -9.37 8.31
CA ARG A 186 -6.44 -10.14 9.43
C ARG A 186 -7.50 -9.32 10.17
N GLU A 187 -8.56 -8.97 9.44
CA GLU A 187 -10.00 -8.83 9.74
C GLU A 187 -10.55 -8.40 11.13
N ARG A 188 -9.74 -8.22 12.17
CA ARG A 188 -10.23 -7.90 13.53
C ARG A 188 -10.20 -6.42 13.88
N TRP A 189 -9.52 -5.59 13.09
CA TRP A 189 -9.25 -4.19 13.48
C TRP A 189 -9.98 -3.14 12.64
N PHE A 190 -10.63 -3.50 11.53
CA PHE A 190 -11.06 -2.53 10.50
C PHE A 190 -12.57 -2.39 10.32
N VAL A 191 -13.35 -3.06 11.17
CA VAL A 191 -14.76 -3.35 10.86
C VAL A 191 -15.62 -3.56 12.11
N ASP A 192 -15.06 -3.42 13.30
CA ASP A 192 -15.84 -3.43 14.54
C ASP A 192 -16.10 -1.99 15.01
N GLU A 193 -15.25 -1.03 14.59
CA GLU A 193 -15.38 0.40 14.87
C GLU A 193 -15.00 1.22 13.62
N ALA A 194 -15.74 2.30 13.38
CA ALA A 194 -15.49 3.21 12.28
C ALA A 194 -14.24 4.05 12.59
N MET A 195 -13.31 4.12 11.65
CA MET A 195 -12.03 4.80 11.83
C MET A 195 -11.60 5.49 10.54
N THR A 196 -10.98 6.64 10.65
CA THR A 196 -10.40 7.35 9.50
C THR A 196 -9.11 6.66 9.00
N VAL A 197 -8.66 6.99 7.79
CA VAL A 197 -7.46 6.33 7.23
C VAL A 197 -6.19 6.73 7.99
N ASP A 198 -6.06 7.97 8.43
CA ASP A 198 -4.91 8.43 9.21
C ASP A 198 -4.82 7.76 10.57
N GLU A 199 -5.94 7.63 11.29
CA GLU A 199 -6.00 6.86 12.54
C GLU A 199 -5.61 5.39 12.31
N MET A 200 -6.19 4.77 11.28
CA MET A 200 -5.92 3.37 10.92
C MET A 200 -4.45 3.14 10.60
N LEU A 201 -3.87 3.96 9.73
CA LEU A 201 -2.47 3.81 9.34
C LEU A 201 -1.52 4.16 10.47
N THR A 202 -1.87 5.10 11.35
CA THR A 202 -1.10 5.37 12.58
C THR A 202 -0.99 4.11 13.44
N ILE A 203 -2.11 3.45 13.72
CA ILE A 203 -2.12 2.19 14.50
C ILE A 203 -1.30 1.11 13.81
N VAL A 204 -1.48 0.91 12.50
CA VAL A 204 -0.74 -0.10 11.73
C VAL A 204 0.76 0.16 11.78
N MET A 205 1.18 1.42 11.59
CA MET A 205 2.58 1.80 11.64
C MET A 205 3.14 1.58 13.05
N GLU A 206 2.50 2.08 14.09
CA GLU A 206 2.93 1.90 15.48
C GLU A 206 3.07 0.42 15.84
N GLN A 207 2.08 -0.42 15.54
CA GLN A 207 2.16 -1.86 15.79
C GLN A 207 3.36 -2.51 15.09
N ASN A 208 3.60 -2.17 13.82
CA ASN A 208 4.75 -2.67 13.07
C ASN A 208 6.10 -2.15 13.61
N LEU A 209 6.12 -1.01 14.29
CA LEU A 209 7.32 -0.47 14.94
C LEU A 209 7.60 -1.12 16.29
N LEU A 210 6.55 -1.56 16.99
CA LEU A 210 6.65 -2.13 18.34
C LEU A 210 6.80 -3.65 18.32
N ILE A 211 6.37 -4.36 17.27
CA ILE A 211 6.53 -5.81 17.17
C ILE A 211 7.93 -6.13 16.62
N ASP A 212 8.71 -6.91 17.38
CA ASP A 212 9.99 -7.43 16.90
C ASP A 212 9.81 -8.66 15.98
N HIS A 213 10.91 -9.12 15.38
CA HIS A 213 10.93 -10.29 14.50
C HIS A 213 10.56 -11.63 15.19
N HIS A 214 10.44 -11.63 16.52
CA HIS A 214 9.96 -12.77 17.31
C HIS A 214 8.50 -12.61 17.75
N GLY A 215 7.80 -11.56 17.32
CA GLY A 215 6.41 -11.29 17.68
C GLY A 215 6.24 -10.67 19.07
N LYS A 216 7.34 -10.24 19.72
CA LYS A 216 7.29 -9.60 21.04
C LYS A 216 7.06 -8.10 20.88
N THR A 217 6.10 -7.57 21.63
CA THR A 217 5.81 -6.14 21.67
C THR A 217 6.81 -5.41 22.58
N ALA A 218 7.55 -4.47 22.00
CA ALA A 218 8.39 -3.50 22.68
C ALA A 218 7.55 -2.34 23.25
N THR A 219 8.05 -1.70 24.30
CA THR A 219 7.38 -0.54 24.92
C THR A 219 7.67 0.79 24.21
N LYS A 220 8.71 0.84 23.37
CA LYS A 220 9.12 2.02 22.61
C LYS A 220 9.68 1.61 21.25
N ALA A 221 9.37 2.38 20.22
CA ALA A 221 9.98 2.21 18.91
C ALA A 221 11.47 2.58 18.95
N ARG A 222 12.29 1.84 18.21
CA ARG A 222 13.70 2.18 18.01
C ARG A 222 13.81 3.34 17.02
N LEU A 223 14.45 4.43 17.45
CA LEU A 223 14.80 5.56 16.59
C LEU A 223 16.29 5.55 16.26
N HIS A 224 16.62 6.07 15.08
CA HIS A 224 17.95 6.14 14.49
C HIS A 224 18.28 7.61 14.25
N ASN A 225 19.49 8.03 14.62
CA ASN A 225 19.97 9.38 14.37
C ASN A 225 20.49 9.51 12.92
N PRO A 226 20.45 10.71 12.33
CA PRO A 226 21.07 10.98 11.03
C PRO A 226 22.61 10.84 11.08
N PRO A 227 23.29 10.74 9.93
CA PRO A 227 22.72 10.69 8.57
C PRO A 227 22.03 9.36 8.28
N PHE A 228 20.95 9.41 7.50
CA PHE A 228 20.19 8.24 7.09
C PHE A 228 20.80 7.59 5.85
N GLY A 229 21.14 6.31 5.95
CA GLY A 229 21.78 5.55 4.89
C GLY A 229 22.44 4.28 5.43
N LEU A 230 22.75 3.33 4.55
CA LEU A 230 23.45 2.12 4.95
C LEU A 230 24.96 2.37 4.92
N SER A 231 25.63 2.14 6.06
CA SER A 231 27.08 1.97 6.04
C SER A 231 27.42 0.69 5.28
N HIS A 232 28.42 0.72 4.42
CA HIS A 232 28.84 -0.44 3.63
C HIS A 232 30.36 -0.51 3.53
N TRP A 233 30.86 -1.68 3.17
CA TRP A 233 32.30 -1.92 2.97
C TRP A 233 32.59 -2.05 1.48
N GLN A 234 33.64 -1.37 1.03
CA GLN A 234 34.21 -1.56 -0.30
C GLN A 234 35.66 -2.02 -0.13
N GLY A 235 35.88 -3.34 -0.28
CA GLY A 235 37.13 -3.97 0.13
C GLY A 235 37.37 -3.78 1.63
N ASN A 236 38.52 -3.21 2.00
CA ASN A 236 38.90 -2.95 3.39
C ASN A 236 38.52 -1.54 3.88
N VAL A 237 37.77 -0.77 3.09
CA VAL A 237 37.34 0.59 3.43
C VAL A 237 35.87 0.57 3.85
N ARG A 238 35.58 1.12 5.05
CA ARG A 238 34.22 1.33 5.52
C ARG A 238 33.73 2.70 5.08
N HIS A 239 32.63 2.73 4.33
CA HIS A 239 31.90 3.95 4.00
C HIS A 239 30.82 4.18 5.06
N PRO A 240 30.81 5.35 5.74
CA PRO A 240 29.78 5.67 6.71
C PRO A 240 28.41 5.84 6.02
N ALA A 241 27.35 5.90 6.83
CA ALA A 241 26.04 6.28 6.34
C ALA A 241 26.08 7.70 5.74
N ASP A 242 25.35 7.89 4.65
CA ASP A 242 25.26 9.14 3.89
C ASP A 242 23.83 9.31 3.37
N ASP A 243 23.26 10.49 3.62
CA ASP A 243 21.89 10.87 3.25
C ASP A 243 21.83 11.73 1.97
N SER A 244 22.95 11.90 1.27
CA SER A 244 23.04 12.72 0.05
C SER A 244 21.99 12.34 -1.00
N ARG A 245 21.69 11.03 -1.13
CA ARG A 245 20.63 10.52 -2.00
C ARG A 245 19.24 10.98 -1.56
N LEU A 246 18.91 10.91 -0.27
CA LEU A 246 17.62 11.37 0.24
C LEU A 246 17.45 12.87 0.03
N ARG A 247 18.52 13.64 0.25
CA ARG A 247 18.54 15.08 -0.02
C ARG A 247 18.30 15.39 -1.50
N GLU A 248 18.88 14.59 -2.39
CA GLU A 248 18.63 14.70 -3.83
C GLU A 248 17.20 14.32 -4.21
N GLU A 249 16.67 13.23 -3.65
CA GLU A 249 15.27 12.83 -3.84
C GLU A 249 14.32 13.94 -3.36
N HIS A 250 14.56 14.55 -2.19
CA HIS A 250 13.77 15.71 -1.73
C HIS A 250 13.90 16.91 -2.66
N ARG A 251 15.09 17.19 -3.22
CA ARG A 251 15.28 18.29 -4.20
C ARG A 251 14.50 18.08 -5.50
N ASN A 252 14.31 16.84 -5.91
CA ASN A 252 13.66 16.49 -7.18
C ASN A 252 12.15 16.20 -7.03
N ASP A 253 11.66 16.04 -5.81
CA ASP A 253 10.26 15.71 -5.53
C ASP A 253 9.43 16.99 -5.32
N PRO A 254 8.41 17.26 -6.17
CA PRO A 254 7.58 18.46 -6.06
C PRO A 254 6.93 18.67 -4.70
N ALA A 255 6.64 17.61 -3.94
CA ALA A 255 6.06 17.73 -2.60
C ALA A 255 6.97 18.50 -1.62
N TYR A 256 8.29 18.39 -1.80
CA TYR A 256 9.31 19.03 -0.97
C TYR A 256 9.80 20.38 -1.53
N GLN A 257 9.38 20.74 -2.74
CA GLN A 257 9.73 22.02 -3.38
C GLN A 257 8.76 23.14 -2.97
N PRO A 258 9.12 24.43 -3.16
CA PRO A 258 8.20 25.54 -2.91
C PRO A 258 6.85 25.33 -3.62
N GLY A 259 5.76 25.37 -2.84
CA GLY A 259 4.40 25.07 -3.32
C GLY A 259 3.94 23.62 -3.14
N GLY A 260 4.85 22.70 -2.79
CA GLY A 260 4.53 21.33 -2.41
C GLY A 260 3.97 21.22 -0.99
N PHE A 261 3.16 20.17 -0.75
CA PHE A 261 2.47 20.00 0.53
C PHE A 261 3.42 19.76 1.71
N ILE A 262 4.55 19.05 1.49
CA ILE A 262 5.55 18.82 2.53
C ILE A 262 6.28 20.13 2.81
N HIS A 263 6.73 20.86 1.78
CA HIS A 263 7.37 22.16 1.96
C HIS A 263 6.50 23.17 2.74
N ALA A 264 5.18 23.08 2.60
CA ALA A 264 4.22 23.93 3.30
C ALA A 264 4.05 23.59 4.80
N LEU A 265 4.58 22.45 5.28
CA LEU A 265 4.41 22.06 6.69
C LEU A 265 5.18 23.01 7.63
N PRO A 266 4.60 23.40 8.78
CA PRO A 266 5.25 24.26 9.76
C PRO A 266 6.59 23.67 10.22
N GLY A 267 7.63 24.51 10.36
CA GLY A 267 8.92 24.07 10.90
C GLY A 267 9.81 23.27 9.93
N LEU A 268 9.55 23.30 8.62
CA LEU A 268 10.48 22.83 7.58
C LEU A 268 11.35 23.94 6.96
N ALA A 269 11.18 25.19 7.42
CA ALA A 269 11.98 26.29 6.93
C ALA A 269 13.48 25.95 7.04
N PRO A 270 14.27 26.21 5.99
CA PRO A 270 15.67 25.82 5.93
C PRO A 270 16.40 26.34 7.17
N ILE A 271 17.01 25.41 7.89
CA ILE A 271 17.90 25.64 9.02
C ILE A 271 19.04 26.54 8.50
N GLY A 272 18.86 27.83 8.70
CA GLY A 272 19.63 28.91 8.09
C GLY A 272 19.09 30.28 8.51
N ILE A 273 17.82 30.35 8.92
CA ILE A 273 17.29 31.45 9.73
C ILE A 273 16.83 30.85 11.06
N PRO A 274 17.38 31.27 12.21
CA PRO A 274 16.96 30.76 13.51
C PRO A 274 15.49 31.14 13.72
N SER A 275 14.57 30.20 13.52
CA SER A 275 13.18 30.38 13.95
C SER A 275 13.20 30.35 15.47
N ARG A 276 13.07 31.54 16.01
CA ARG A 276 12.88 31.90 17.42
C ARG A 276 12.20 30.77 18.21
N VAL A 277 12.92 30.30 19.22
CA VAL A 277 12.47 29.40 20.28
C VAL A 277 11.05 29.72 20.72
N GLU A 278 10.09 28.82 20.48
CA GLU A 278 8.84 28.82 21.24
C GLU A 278 9.13 28.21 22.62
N LYS A 279 9.28 29.12 23.59
CA LYS A 279 9.15 28.79 25.00
C LYS A 279 7.67 28.60 25.29
N THR A 280 7.23 27.35 25.43
CA THR A 280 6.20 26.99 26.41
C THR A 280 6.33 25.50 26.69
N GLY A 281 7.02 25.18 27.78
CA GLY A 281 6.79 23.92 28.45
C GLY A 281 5.39 23.98 29.05
N GLN A 282 4.53 23.02 28.68
CA GLN A 282 3.43 22.60 29.52
C GLN A 282 3.17 21.11 29.24
N LEU A 283 3.66 20.29 30.16
CA LEU A 283 3.10 18.99 30.48
C LEU A 283 1.66 19.22 30.94
N ALA A 284 0.71 18.54 30.32
CA ALA A 284 -0.60 18.30 30.91
C ALA A 284 -0.92 16.81 30.76
N PHE A 285 -0.56 16.05 31.79
CA PHE A 285 -1.36 14.91 32.20
C PHE A 285 -2.62 15.47 32.86
N ALA A 286 -3.79 14.99 32.45
CA ALA A 286 -4.99 15.00 33.30
C ALA A 286 -5.93 13.87 32.85
N PHE A 287 -6.01 12.86 33.72
CA PHE A 287 -7.00 11.80 33.93
C PHE A 287 -7.70 11.16 32.73
#